data_AF-A0A5Q2N0Q0-F1
#
_entry.id   AF-A0A5Q2N0Q0-F1
#
_cell.length_a   1.000
_cell.length_b   1.000
_cell.length_c   1.000
_cell.angle_alpha   90.00
_cell.angle_beta   90.00
_cell.angle_gamma   90.00
#
_symmetry.space_group_name_H-M   'P 1'
#
loop_
_entity.id
_entity.type
_entity.pdbx_description
1 polymer ?
#
loop_
_entity_poly.entity_id
_entity_poly.type
_entity_poly.pdbx_seq_one_letter_code
_entity_poly.pdbx_strand_id
1 'polypeptide(L)' 'MTVGYAEVSLHIHGVDSLKGKRRVVKSIVDRLRSRFNVSVSEVDKHDLWQAA' A
#
# COMPACT_ATOMS: atom_id res chain seq x y z
N MET A 1 -21.09 6.74 -15.55
CA MET A 1 -20.07 6.87 -14.48
C MET A 1 -18.93 5.94 -14.84
N THR A 2 -17.72 6.46 -14.99
CA THR A 2 -16.55 5.67 -15.40
C THR A 2 -15.63 5.52 -14.19
N VAL A 3 -15.22 4.28 -13.89
CA VAL A 3 -14.32 3.98 -12.77
C VAL A 3 -13.04 3.40 -13.33
N GLY A 4 -11.90 4.00 -12.99
CA GLY A 4 -10.58 3.42 -13.22
C GLY A 4 -10.11 2.70 -11.97
N TYR A 5 -9.50 1.53 -12.14
CA TYR A 5 -8.81 0.82 -11.06
C TYR A 5 -7.39 0.48 -11.51
N ALA A 6 -6.49 0.37 -10.54
CA ALA A 6 -5.13 -0.10 -10.76
C ALA A 6 -4.73 -0.98 -9.58
N GLU A 7 -4.04 -2.08 -9.88
CA GLU A 7 -3.42 -2.96 -8.89
C GLU A 7 -1.91 -2.82 -9.01
N VAL A 8 -1.23 -2.64 -7.89
CA VAL A 8 0.21 -2.42 -7.83
C VAL A 8 0.78 -3.33 -6.77
N SER A 9 1.80 -4.11 -7.14
CA SER A 9 2.59 -4.88 -6.18
C SER A 9 3.86 -4.12 -5.78
N LEU A 10 4.14 -4.10 -4.49
CA LEU A 10 5.28 -3.46 -3.87
C LEU A 10 6.18 -4.50 -3.22
N HIS A 11 7.49 -4.37 -3.47
CA HIS A 11 8.50 -5.09 -2.71
C HIS A 11 9.19 -4.11 -1.76
N ILE A 12 9.10 -4.36 -0.46
CA ILE A 12 9.57 -3.47 0.60
C ILE A 12 10.88 -4.03 1.16
N HIS A 13 11.98 -3.39 0.78
CA HIS A 13 13.32 -3.74 1.24
C HIS A 13 13.58 -3.25 2.67
N GLY A 14 14.36 -4.02 3.45
CA GLY A 14 14.82 -3.64 4.79
C GLY A 14 13.72 -3.57 5.85
N VAL A 15 12.59 -4.26 5.61
CA VAL A 15 11.52 -4.42 6.59
C VAL A 15 11.50 -5.85 7.10
N ASP A 16 11.57 -5.97 8.42
CA ASP A 16 11.71 -7.25 9.12
C ASP A 16 10.50 -7.54 10.03
N SER A 17 9.40 -6.79 9.85
CA SER A 17 8.17 -6.96 10.63
C SER A 17 6.94 -6.43 9.93
N LEU A 18 5.78 -7.03 10.24
CA LEU A 18 4.47 -6.57 9.75
C LEU A 18 4.16 -5.12 10.15
N LYS A 19 4.62 -4.71 11.34
CA LYS A 19 4.47 -3.32 11.79
C LYS A 19 5.29 -2.36 10.92
N GLY A 20 6.50 -2.77 10.54
CA GLY A 20 7.33 -2.02 9.60
C GLY A 20 6.65 -1.84 8.24
N LYS A 21 6.13 -2.94 7.68
CA LYS A 21 5.33 -2.91 6.43
C LYS A 21 4.17 -1.92 6.52
N ARG A 22 3.33 -2.07 7.56
CA ARG A 22 2.17 -1.19 7.78
C ARG A 22 2.56 0.29 7.88
N ARG A 23 3.72 0.61 8.46
CA ARG A 23 4.22 1.99 8.52
C ARG A 23 4.56 2.53 7.12
N VAL A 24 5.25 1.74 6.30
CA VAL A 24 5.62 2.12 4.93
C VAL A 24 4.37 2.28 4.05
N VAL A 25 3.51 1.26 4.02
CA VAL A 25 2.26 1.26 3.24
C VAL A 25 1.38 2.44 3.64
N LYS A 26 1.19 2.68 4.95
CA LYS A 26 0.41 3.82 5.44
C LYS A 26 0.95 5.16 4.92
N SER A 27 2.27 5.36 4.93
CA SER A 27 2.87 6.59 4.42
C SER A 27 2.61 6.80 2.92
N ILE A 28 2.60 5.73 2.12
CA ILE A 28 2.29 5.78 0.69
C ILE A 28 0.82 6.13 0.48
N VAL A 29 -0.08 5.46 1.19
CA VAL A 29 -1.55 5.69 1.12
C VAL A 29 -1.89 7.13 1.51
N ASP A 30 -1.32 7.64 2.60
CA ASP A 30 -1.56 9.01 3.06
C ASP A 30 -1.08 10.04 2.01
N ARG A 31 0.04 9.77 1.33
CA ARG A 31 0.54 10.61 0.24
C ARG A 31 -0.34 10.57 -1.01
N LEU A 32 -0.90 9.41 -1.35
CA LEU A 32 -1.82 9.28 -2.48
C LEU A 32 -3.12 10.02 -2.21
N ARG A 33 -3.73 9.82 -1.02
CA ARG A 33 -4.98 10.48 -0.62
C ARG A 33 -4.85 12.00 -0.51
N SER A 34 -3.68 12.51 -0.14
CA SER A 34 -3.43 13.96 -0.10
C SER A 34 -3.22 14.60 -1.47
N ARG A 35 -2.77 13.83 -2.47
CA ARG A 35 -2.52 14.35 -3.83
C ARG A 35 -3.66 14.10 -4.81
N PHE A 36 -4.42 13.02 -4.61
CA PHE A 36 -5.44 12.58 -5.54
C PHE A 36 -6.72 12.18 -4.80
N ASN A 37 -7.87 12.41 -5.42
CA ASN A 37 -9.15 11.95 -4.91
C ASN A 37 -9.36 10.46 -5.25
N VAL A 38 -8.58 9.59 -4.61
CA VAL A 38 -8.55 8.14 -4.88
C VAL A 38 -8.84 7.34 -3.62
N SER A 39 -9.54 6.23 -3.79
CA SER A 39 -9.69 5.19 -2.77
C SER A 39 -8.57 4.16 -2.94
N VAL A 40 -7.93 3.79 -1.83
CA VAL A 40 -6.82 2.83 -1.80
C VAL A 40 -7.06 1.81 -0.69
N SER A 41 -6.85 0.54 -1.00
CA SER A 41 -6.85 -0.58 -0.05
C SER A 41 -5.63 -1.45 -0.31
N GLU A 42 -5.02 -1.95 0.76
CA GLU A 42 -4.12 -3.09 0.68
C GLU A 42 -4.96 -4.34 0.40
N VAL A 43 -4.49 -5.22 -0.49
CA VAL A 43 -5.17 -6.46 -0.88
C VAL A 43 -4.13 -7.58 -0.90
N ASP A 44 -4.49 -8.75 -0.37
CA ASP A 44 -3.62 -9.93 -0.26
C ASP A 44 -2.34 -9.73 0.60
N LYS A 45 -1.58 -10.81 0.84
CA LYS A 45 -0.23 -10.82 1.44
C LYS A 45 -0.07 -10.07 2.78
N HIS A 46 -1.14 -9.94 3.56
CA HIS A 46 -1.14 -9.24 4.84
C HIS A 46 -0.18 -9.84 5.88
N ASP A 47 0.23 -11.11 5.69
CA ASP A 47 1.18 -11.83 6.57
C ASP A 47 2.63 -11.79 6.07
N LEU A 48 2.88 -11.24 4.87
CA LEU A 48 4.23 -11.04 4.35
C LEU A 48 4.67 -9.60 4.59
N TRP A 49 5.78 -9.40 5.30
CA TRP A 49 6.28 -8.05 5.60
C TRP A 49 7.09 -7.41 4.48
N GLN A 50 7.59 -8.17 3.50
CA GLN A 50 8.35 -7.63 2.36
C GLN A 50 7.49 -7.45 1.10
N ALA A 51 6.26 -7.94 1.07
CA ALA A 51 5.39 -7.87 -0.09
C ALA A 51 4.08 -7.16 0.26
N ALA A 52 3.68 -6.19 -0.54
CA ALA A 52 2.42 -5.46 -0.40
C ALA A 52 1.79 -5.18 -1.77
#